data_AF-A0A819AQU5-F1
#
_entry.id   AF-A0A819AQU5-F1
#
_cell.length_a   1.000
_cell.length_b   1.000
_cell.length_c   1.000
_cell.angle_alpha   90.00
_cell.angle_beta   90.00
_cell.angle_gamma   90.00
#
_symmetry.space_group_name_H-M   'P 1'
#
loop_
_entity.id
_entity.type
_entity.pdbx_description
1 polymer ?
#
loop_
_entity_poly.entity_id
_entity_poly.type
_entity_poly.pdbx_seq_one_letter_code
_entity_poly.pdbx_strand_id
1 'polypeptide(L)'
;MLIALKPTEQMPLSAHYCAALIKEAGFPPDVVNIIPDDGPECGYAIAVHAHIDKVACTSSVEVGKKIQEAATKPNLKCVILELESDYKFGDKLECGGERVDNKDYFIKATIFTDVKDDIQIAHEE
;
A
#
# COMPACT_ATOMS: atom_id res chain seq x y z
N MET A 1 -17.52 -12.40 -9.98
CA MET A 1 -16.51 -11.86 -9.06
C MET A 1 -16.63 -10.35 -9.13
N LEU A 2 -16.87 -9.68 -8.01
CA LEU A 2 -16.96 -8.22 -7.93
C LEU A 2 -15.72 -7.70 -7.19
N ILE A 3 -15.20 -6.54 -7.59
CA ILE A 3 -14.00 -5.93 -6.99
C ILE A 3 -14.34 -4.51 -6.54
N ALA A 4 -13.96 -4.20 -5.31
CA ALA A 4 -13.85 -2.83 -4.81
C ALA A 4 -12.37 -2.53 -4.54
N LEU A 5 -11.82 -1.55 -5.23
CA LEU A 5 -10.41 -1.17 -5.17
C LEU A 5 -10.29 0.26 -4.64
N LYS A 6 -9.61 0.43 -3.50
CA LYS A 6 -9.16 1.73 -3.01
C LYS A 6 -7.69 1.95 -3.41
N PRO A 7 -7.36 2.87 -4.33
CA PRO A 7 -5.97 3.27 -4.57
C PRO A 7 -5.43 4.15 -3.43
N THR A 8 -4.11 4.28 -3.34
CA THR A 8 -3.48 5.29 -2.46
C THR A 8 -3.89 6.70 -2.88
N GLU A 9 -4.12 7.56 -1.88
CA GLU A 9 -4.36 8.99 -2.06
C GLU A 9 -3.21 9.72 -2.78
N GLN A 10 -1.98 9.19 -2.73
CA GLN A 10 -0.82 9.80 -3.36
C GLN A 10 -0.78 9.57 -4.88
N MET A 11 -1.39 8.48 -5.37
CA MET A 11 -1.32 8.05 -6.77
C MET A 11 -2.67 7.53 -7.33
N PRO A 12 -3.77 8.30 -7.29
CA PRO A 12 -5.08 7.80 -7.69
C PRO A 12 -5.33 7.83 -9.20
N LEU A 13 -4.58 8.61 -9.97
CA LEU A 13 -4.92 8.95 -11.36
C LEU A 13 -4.82 7.76 -12.33
N SER A 14 -3.81 6.90 -12.15
CA SER A 14 -3.66 5.69 -12.98
C SER A 14 -4.84 4.73 -12.76
N ALA A 15 -5.29 4.55 -11.52
CA ALA A 15 -6.45 3.74 -11.19
C ALA A 15 -7.73 4.30 -11.85
N HIS A 16 -7.92 5.62 -11.84
CA HIS A 16 -9.06 6.23 -12.54
C HIS A 16 -9.01 6.04 -14.05
N TYR A 17 -7.83 6.17 -14.65
CA TYR A 17 -7.67 5.91 -16.07
C TYR A 17 -7.98 4.44 -16.41
N CYS A 18 -7.56 3.49 -15.55
CA CYS A 18 -7.96 2.10 -15.67
C CYS A 18 -9.49 1.91 -15.60
N ALA A 19 -10.22 2.68 -14.77
CA ALA A 19 -11.69 2.63 -14.78
C ALA A 19 -12.29 2.98 -16.15
N ALA A 20 -11.72 3.97 -16.85
CA ALA A 20 -12.15 4.32 -18.19
C ALA A 20 -11.90 3.17 -19.18
N LEU A 21 -10.73 2.53 -19.11
CA LEU A 21 -10.39 1.38 -19.95
C LEU A 21 -11.26 0.15 -19.65
N ILE A 22 -11.60 -0.11 -18.38
CA ILE A 22 -12.50 -1.19 -17.98
C ILE A 22 -13.89 -0.99 -18.61
N LYS A 23 -14.39 0.24 -18.59
CA LYS A 23 -15.65 0.60 -19.25
C LYS A 23 -15.57 0.41 -20.76
N GLU A 24 -14.48 0.85 -21.39
CA GLU A 24 -14.25 0.69 -22.84
C GLU A 24 -14.17 -0.78 -23.25
N ALA A 25 -13.53 -1.62 -22.43
CA ALA A 25 -13.43 -3.06 -22.63
C ALA A 25 -14.78 -3.81 -22.49
N GLY A 26 -15.86 -3.11 -22.12
CA GLY A 26 -17.21 -3.68 -22.07
C GLY A 26 -17.49 -4.52 -20.82
N PHE A 27 -16.76 -4.30 -19.73
CA PHE A 27 -17.11 -4.93 -18.45
C PHE A 27 -18.53 -4.53 -18.04
N PRO A 28 -19.35 -5.47 -17.53
CA PRO A 28 -20.66 -5.12 -17.00
C PRO A 28 -20.54 -4.06 -15.90
N PRO A 29 -21.56 -3.19 -15.73
CA PRO A 29 -21.62 -2.25 -14.62
C PRO A 29 -21.38 -2.93 -13.28
N ASP A 30 -20.76 -2.21 -12.36
CA ASP A 30 -20.50 -2.60 -10.96
C ASP A 30 -19.55 -3.80 -10.75
N VAL A 31 -18.98 -4.40 -11.81
CA VAL A 31 -18.00 -5.49 -11.68
C VAL A 31 -16.69 -5.02 -11.06
N VAL A 32 -16.24 -3.82 -11.40
CA VAL A 32 -15.06 -3.18 -10.81
C VAL A 32 -15.44 -1.78 -10.35
N ASN A 33 -15.26 -1.52 -9.06
CA ASN A 33 -15.51 -0.23 -8.43
C ASN A 33 -14.18 0.31 -7.92
N ILE A 34 -13.79 1.49 -8.38
CA ILE A 34 -12.56 2.17 -7.94
C ILE A 34 -12.98 3.35 -7.07
N ILE A 35 -12.53 3.34 -5.82
CA ILE A 35 -12.99 4.26 -4.77
C ILE A 35 -11.77 5.02 -4.25
N PRO A 36 -11.38 6.15 -4.85
CA PRO A 36 -10.39 7.02 -4.25
C PRO A 36 -10.92 7.60 -2.94
N ASP A 37 -10.03 7.73 -1.97
CA ASP A 37 -10.36 8.29 -0.68
C ASP A 37 -9.07 8.79 -0.03
N ASP A 38 -9.13 9.94 0.63
CA ASP A 38 -7.97 10.63 1.20
C ASP A 38 -7.67 10.22 2.65
N GLY A 39 -8.29 9.12 3.13
CA GLY A 39 -8.17 8.71 4.52
C GLY A 39 -8.20 7.20 4.77
N PRO A 40 -7.98 6.80 6.03
CA PRO A 40 -8.06 5.40 6.46
C PRO A 40 -9.50 4.85 6.49
N GLU A 41 -10.51 5.72 6.43
CA GLU A 41 -11.92 5.38 6.62
C GLU A 41 -12.41 4.41 5.55
N CYS A 42 -12.10 4.65 4.26
CA CYS A 42 -12.54 3.76 3.18
C CYS A 42 -11.92 2.36 3.31
N GLY A 43 -10.61 2.28 3.62
CA GLY A 43 -9.93 1.00 3.82
C GLY A 43 -10.53 0.20 4.99
N TYR A 44 -10.80 0.88 6.11
CA TYR A 44 -11.47 0.26 7.25
C TYR A 44 -12.90 -0.19 6.90
N ALA A 45 -13.67 0.65 6.18
CA ALA A 45 -15.03 0.34 5.77
C ALA A 45 -15.08 -0.93 4.90
N ILE A 46 -14.14 -1.07 3.95
CA ILE A 46 -13.96 -2.28 3.13
C ILE A 46 -13.68 -3.49 4.03
N ALA A 47 -12.75 -3.37 4.99
CA ALA A 47 -12.39 -4.47 5.87
C ALA A 47 -13.58 -4.96 6.72
N VAL A 48 -14.40 -4.05 7.25
CA VAL A 48 -15.56 -4.40 8.10
C VAL A 48 -16.85 -4.69 7.33
N HIS A 49 -16.89 -4.51 6.01
CA HIS A 49 -18.12 -4.66 5.23
C HIS A 49 -18.62 -6.11 5.22
N ALA A 50 -19.86 -6.36 5.65
CA ALA A 50 -20.38 -7.73 5.82
C ALA A 50 -20.51 -8.51 4.50
N HIS A 51 -20.68 -7.82 3.38
CA HIS A 51 -20.84 -8.44 2.06
C HIS A 51 -19.54 -8.58 1.26
N ILE A 52 -18.39 -8.33 1.88
CA ILE A 52 -17.09 -8.59 1.25
C ILE A 52 -16.60 -9.96 1.70
N ASP A 53 -16.21 -10.80 0.74
CA ASP A 53 -15.78 -12.17 1.03
C ASP A 53 -14.27 -12.26 1.34
N LYS A 54 -13.47 -11.35 0.76
CA LYS A 54 -12.01 -11.37 0.84
C LYS A 54 -11.43 -9.96 0.81
N VAL A 55 -10.33 -9.74 1.53
CA VAL A 55 -9.55 -8.51 1.50
C VAL A 55 -8.11 -8.83 1.08
N ALA A 56 -7.56 -8.04 0.16
CA ALA A 56 -6.15 -8.04 -0.16
C ALA A 56 -5.62 -6.61 0.04
N CYS A 57 -4.49 -6.47 0.74
CA CYS A 57 -3.95 -5.16 1.11
C CYS A 57 -2.42 -5.19 1.06
N THR A 58 -1.85 -4.17 0.41
CA THR A 58 -0.42 -3.84 0.44
C THR A 58 -0.28 -2.55 1.24
N SER A 59 0.39 -2.60 2.39
CA SER A 59 0.49 -1.45 3.31
C SER A 59 1.59 -1.63 4.35
N SER A 60 1.77 -0.67 5.27
CA SER A 60 2.67 -0.86 6.40
C SER A 60 2.20 -1.97 7.35
N VAL A 61 3.12 -2.57 8.09
CA VAL A 61 2.82 -3.57 9.14
C VAL A 61 1.74 -3.07 10.12
N GLU A 62 1.76 -1.79 10.48
CA GLU A 62 0.79 -1.19 11.39
C GLU A 62 -0.63 -1.18 10.84
N VAL A 63 -0.78 -0.82 9.55
CA VAL A 63 -2.08 -0.78 8.88
C VAL A 63 -2.58 -2.20 8.61
N GLY A 64 -1.72 -3.10 8.16
CA GLY A 64 -2.07 -4.49 7.90
C GLY A 64 -2.66 -5.20 9.12
N LYS A 65 -2.08 -4.99 10.31
CA LYS A 65 -2.63 -5.51 11.58
C LYS A 65 -4.06 -5.01 11.83
N LYS A 66 -4.30 -3.70 11.66
CA LYS A 66 -5.64 -3.11 11.83
C LYS A 66 -6.65 -3.70 10.85
N ILE A 67 -6.24 -3.91 9.59
CA ILE A 67 -7.10 -4.52 8.55
C ILE A 67 -7.42 -5.98 8.91
N GLN A 68 -6.43 -6.76 9.33
CA GLN A 68 -6.63 -8.16 9.76
C GLN A 68 -7.64 -8.26 10.91
N GLU A 69 -7.49 -7.42 11.92
CA GLU A 69 -8.39 -7.37 13.08
C GLU A 69 -9.81 -6.95 12.67
N ALA A 70 -9.92 -5.93 11.83
CA ALA A 70 -11.20 -5.42 11.33
C ALA A 70 -11.95 -6.47 10.49
N ALA A 71 -11.24 -7.18 9.62
CA ALA A 71 -11.78 -8.19 8.71
C ALA A 71 -12.34 -9.43 9.44
N THR A 72 -11.87 -9.68 10.66
CA THR A 72 -12.31 -10.81 11.49
C THR A 72 -13.73 -10.62 12.02
N LYS A 73 -14.10 -9.38 12.40
CA LYS A 73 -15.35 -9.06 13.13
C LYS A 73 -16.67 -9.40 12.39
N PRO A 74 -16.85 -9.07 11.10
CA PRO A 74 -18.13 -9.24 10.42
C PRO A 74 -18.42 -10.67 9.95
N ASN A 75 -17.42 -11.36 9.40
CA ASN A 75 -17.62 -12.66 8.74
C ASN A 75 -16.32 -13.48 8.55
N LEU A 76 -15.27 -13.24 9.36
CA LEU A 76 -13.99 -13.97 9.26
C LEU A 76 -13.42 -14.02 7.84
N LYS A 77 -13.29 -12.85 7.19
CA LYS A 77 -12.84 -12.78 5.80
C LYS A 77 -11.45 -13.41 5.65
N CYS A 78 -11.22 -14.03 4.50
CA CYS A 78 -9.85 -14.34 4.08
C CYS A 78 -9.11 -13.02 3.82
N VAL A 79 -7.93 -12.85 4.42
CA VAL A 79 -7.10 -11.65 4.26
C VAL A 79 -5.75 -12.06 3.68
N ILE A 80 -5.31 -11.34 2.65
CA ILE A 80 -3.95 -11.41 2.11
C ILE A 80 -3.27 -10.08 2.38
N LEU A 81 -2.10 -10.14 3.01
CA LEU A 81 -1.31 -8.97 3.36
C LEU A 81 0.06 -9.04 2.70
N GLU A 82 0.46 -7.93 2.11
CA GLU A 82 1.83 -7.63 1.69
C GLU A 82 2.26 -6.41 2.52
N LEU A 83 3.31 -6.56 3.34
CA LEU A 83 3.60 -5.64 4.43
C LEU A 83 5.00 -5.06 4.32
N GLU A 84 5.10 -3.75 4.38
CA GLU A 84 6.35 -3.00 4.40
C GLU A 84 6.65 -2.46 5.82
N SER A 85 7.94 -2.33 6.15
CA SER A 85 8.45 -1.78 7.40
C SER A 85 8.88 -0.32 7.24
N ASP A 86 8.85 0.45 8.33
CA ASP A 86 9.40 1.80 8.32
C ASP A 86 10.89 1.78 8.71
N TYR A 87 11.79 1.98 7.74
CA TYR A 87 13.22 2.10 8.00
C TYR A 87 13.67 3.53 8.32
N LYS A 88 14.65 3.69 9.23
CA LYS A 88 15.32 4.96 9.50
C LYS A 88 16.84 4.80 9.34
N PHE A 89 17.42 5.67 8.51
CA PHE A 89 18.85 5.70 8.24
C PHE A 89 19.69 5.88 9.52
N GLY A 90 20.55 4.90 9.82
CA GLY A 90 21.39 4.89 11.03
C GLY A 90 22.88 4.57 10.81
N ASP A 91 23.28 4.15 9.61
CA ASP A 91 24.58 3.49 9.39
C ASP A 91 25.55 4.24 8.47
N LYS A 92 26.81 3.81 8.46
CA LYS A 92 27.92 4.39 7.69
C LYS A 92 27.63 4.28 6.19
N LEU A 93 27.34 5.43 5.59
CA LEU A 93 27.13 5.60 4.15
C LEU A 93 28.47 5.66 3.42
N GLU A 94 28.60 4.94 2.32
CA GLU A 94 29.76 5.09 1.43
C GLU A 94 29.52 6.26 0.46
N CYS A 95 28.31 6.33 -0.10
CA CYS A 95 27.87 7.49 -0.89
C CYS A 95 26.33 7.60 -0.91
N GLY A 96 25.84 8.80 -1.22
CA GLY A 96 24.41 9.11 -1.26
C GLY A 96 23.84 9.47 0.12
N GLY A 97 22.58 9.11 0.38
CA GLY A 97 21.89 9.37 1.65
C GLY A 97 21.42 10.81 1.84
N GLU A 98 21.62 11.68 0.85
CA GLU A 98 21.24 13.08 0.90
C GLU A 98 20.29 13.46 -0.25
N ARG A 99 19.51 14.52 -0.01
CA ARG A 99 18.67 15.11 -1.05
C ARG A 99 19.53 15.70 -2.16
N VAL A 100 19.05 15.62 -3.40
CA VAL A 100 19.73 16.23 -4.55
C VAL A 100 19.70 17.75 -4.43
N ASP A 101 18.54 18.31 -4.09
CA ASP A 101 18.33 19.73 -3.80
C ASP A 101 17.08 19.94 -2.90
N ASN A 102 16.66 21.20 -2.77
CA ASN A 102 15.48 21.60 -1.97
C ASN A 102 14.18 21.62 -2.79
N LYS A 103 14.19 21.08 -4.01
CA LYS A 103 13.03 21.02 -4.90
C LYS A 103 12.60 19.56 -5.05
N ASP A 104 11.29 19.33 -5.08
CA ASP A 104 10.71 17.99 -5.27
C ASP A 104 11.19 16.96 -4.21
N TYR A 105 11.21 15.66 -4.55
CA TYR A 105 11.51 14.56 -3.61
C TYR A 105 12.69 13.68 -4.04
N PHE A 106 13.67 14.26 -4.75
CA PHE A 106 14.82 13.50 -5.24
C PHE A 106 15.86 13.22 -4.13
N ILE A 107 16.22 11.95 -3.97
CA ILE A 107 17.29 11.46 -3.09
C ILE A 107 18.40 10.88 -3.96
N LYS A 108 19.67 11.15 -3.64
CA LYS A 108 20.81 10.57 -4.36
C LYS A 108 20.81 9.04 -4.18
N ALA A 109 21.19 8.31 -5.23
CA ALA A 109 21.40 6.86 -5.13
C ALA A 109 22.38 6.57 -3.98
N THR A 110 21.99 5.64 -3.11
CA THR A 110 22.67 5.41 -1.83
C THR A 110 23.30 4.03 -1.80
N ILE A 111 24.57 3.95 -1.43
CA ILE A 111 25.31 2.68 -1.28
C ILE A 111 25.76 2.54 0.17
N PHE A 112 25.40 1.43 0.78
CA PHE A 112 25.90 0.98 2.07
C PHE A 112 26.93 -0.12 1.86
N THR A 113 28.04 -0.05 2.58
CA THR A 113 29.06 -1.10 2.64
C THR A 113 29.27 -1.52 4.08
N ASP A 114 29.92 -2.66 4.29
CA ASP A 114 30.16 -3.23 5.63
C ASP A 114 28.87 -3.45 6.45
N VAL A 115 27.74 -3.67 5.75
CA VAL A 115 26.45 -4.00 6.35
C VAL A 115 26.55 -5.34 7.06
N LYS A 116 26.30 -5.36 8.37
CA LYS A 116 26.31 -6.58 9.18
C LYS A 116 24.90 -7.14 9.33
N ASP A 117 24.79 -8.44 9.54
CA ASP A 117 23.50 -9.11 9.72
C ASP A 117 22.74 -8.71 10.99
N ASP A 118 23.26 -7.85 11.85
CA ASP A 118 22.56 -7.33 13.03
C ASP A 118 22.01 -5.91 12.83
N ILE A 119 22.27 -5.28 11.68
CA ILE A 119 21.81 -3.91 11.41
C ILE A 119 20.48 -3.89 10.68
N GLN A 120 19.66 -2.88 10.99
CA GLN A 120 18.25 -2.79 10.59
C GLN A 120 18.07 -2.79 9.06
N ILE A 121 18.96 -2.14 8.30
CA ILE A 121 18.89 -2.10 6.82
C ILE A 121 19.10 -3.48 6.16
N ALA A 122 19.68 -4.45 6.89
CA ALA A 122 19.85 -5.81 6.38
C ALA A 122 18.55 -6.63 6.45
N HIS A 123 17.53 -6.18 7.19
CA HIS A 123 16.32 -6.95 7.48
C HIS A 123 15.02 -6.26 7.09
N GLU A 124 15.02 -4.93 7.02
CA GLU A 124 13.84 -4.15 6.73
C GLU A 124 13.80 -3.73 5.26
N GLU A 125 12.61 -3.81 4.66
CA GLU A 125 12.28 -3.14 3.39
C GLU A 125 12.04 -1.65 3.63
#